data_AF-D2RZQ9-F1
#
_entry.id   AF-D2RZQ9-F1
#
_cell.length_a   1.000
_cell.length_b   1.000
_cell.length_c   1.000
_cell.angle_alpha   90.00
_cell.angle_beta   90.00
_cell.angle_gamma   90.00
#
_symmetry.space_group_name_H-M   'P 1'
#
loop_
_entity.id
_entity.type
_entity.pdbx_description
1 polymer ?
#
loop_
_entity_poly.entity_id
_entity_poly.type
_entity_poly.pdbx_seq_one_letter_code
_entity_poly.pdbx_strand_id
1 'polypeptide(L)' 'MADAPFDTERFVASLHRSLLGVSLAVVALIGLGWFLRAAASGDHVLLGVGGLAVAAFAIVWIATLFLEGVRER' A
#
# COMPACT_ATOMS: atom_id res chain seq x y z
N MET A 1 -20.31 -31.61 -12.85
CA MET A 1 -19.02 -30.96 -12.59
C MET A 1 -19.30 -29.46 -12.57
N ALA A 2 -19.50 -28.89 -11.40
CA ALA A 2 -19.90 -27.50 -11.22
C ALA A 2 -19.01 -26.88 -10.14
N ASP A 3 -17.75 -26.64 -10.48
CA ASP A 3 -16.72 -26.02 -9.64
C ASP A 3 -16.54 -24.52 -9.94
N ALA A 4 -17.50 -23.88 -10.62
CA ALA A 4 -17.38 -22.50 -11.11
C ALA A 4 -17.40 -21.36 -10.06
N PRO A 5 -18.08 -21.45 -8.89
CA PRO A 5 -18.15 -20.30 -7.98
C PRO A 5 -16.85 -20.05 -7.21
N PHE A 6 -16.15 -21.12 -6.82
CA PHE A 6 -14.94 -21.01 -6.00
C PHE A 6 -13.77 -20.33 -6.72
N ASP A 7 -13.60 -20.56 -8.02
CA ASP A 7 -12.51 -19.93 -8.79
C ASP A 7 -12.74 -18.43 -9.00
N THR A 8 -13.99 -18.00 -9.15
CA THR A 8 -14.33 -16.59 -9.37
C THR A 8 -14.10 -15.76 -8.10
N GLU A 9 -14.54 -16.26 -6.93
CA GLU A 9 -14.33 -15.57 -5.65
C GLU A 9 -12.84 -15.44 -5.30
N ARG A 10 -12.05 -16.49 -5.54
CA ARG A 10 -10.60 -16.47 -5.31
C ARG A 10 -9.88 -15.50 -6.25
N PHE A 11 -10.31 -15.44 -7.51
CA PHE A 11 -9.78 -14.49 -8.49
C PHE A 11 -10.11 -13.03 -8.13
N VAL A 12 -11.36 -12.76 -7.73
CA VAL A 12 -11.78 -11.43 -7.28
C VAL A 12 -11.04 -11.01 -6.02
N ALA A 13 -10.84 -11.90 -5.05
CA ALA A 13 -10.07 -11.61 -3.85
C ALA A 13 -8.60 -11.27 -4.16
N SER A 14 -7.97 -12.02 -5.06
CA SER A 14 -6.62 -11.76 -5.55
C SER A 14 -6.50 -10.38 -6.24
N LEU A 15 -7.46 -10.05 -7.12
CA LEU A 15 -7.50 -8.75 -7.79
C LEU A 15 -7.70 -7.59 -6.81
N HIS A 16 -8.62 -7.74 -5.85
CA HIS A 16 -8.88 -6.72 -4.83
C HIS A 16 -7.62 -6.45 -4.00
N ARG A 17 -6.91 -7.51 -3.59
CA ARG A 17 -5.66 -7.41 -2.84
C ARG A 17 -4.55 -6.71 -3.64
N SER A 18 -4.44 -7.03 -4.94
CA SER A 18 -3.50 -6.37 -5.84
C SER A 18 -3.81 -4.88 -5.98
N LEU A 19 -5.09 -4.52 -6.16
CA LEU A 19 -5.55 -3.14 -6.25
C LEU A 19 -5.28 -2.35 -4.97
N LEU A 20 -5.48 -2.98 -3.79
CA LEU A 20 -5.13 -2.37 -2.50
C LEU A 20 -3.62 -2.15 -2.36
N GLY A 21 -2.80 -3.09 -2.80
CA GLY A 21 -1.34 -2.93 -2.79
C GLY A 21 -0.88 -1.78 -3.69
N VAL A 22 -1.46 -1.66 -4.89
CA VAL A 22 -1.15 -0.57 -5.83
C VAL A 22 -1.59 0.79 -5.28
N SER A 23 -2.80 0.89 -4.73
CA SER A 23 -3.29 2.16 -4.16
C SER A 23 -2.45 2.61 -2.96
N LEU A 24 -2.05 1.68 -2.09
CA LEU A 24 -1.10 1.94 -1.01
C LEU A 24 0.26 2.39 -1.52
N ALA A 25 0.77 1.81 -2.60
CA ALA A 25 2.03 2.23 -3.20
C ALA A 25 1.94 3.68 -3.73
N VAL A 26 0.83 4.07 -4.34
CA VAL A 26 0.59 5.46 -4.76
C VAL A 26 0.58 6.41 -3.56
N VAL A 27 -0.10 6.03 -2.46
CA VAL A 27 -0.11 6.82 -1.21
C VAL A 27 1.29 6.96 -0.63
N ALA A 28 2.10 5.89 -0.64
CA ALA A 28 3.48 5.92 -0.18
C ALA A 28 4.34 6.90 -1.00
N LEU A 29 4.20 6.88 -2.33
CA LEU A 29 4.91 7.80 -3.23
C LEU A 29 4.50 9.26 -3.01
N ILE A 30 3.21 9.53 -2.77
CA ILE A 30 2.72 10.86 -2.45
C ILE A 30 3.34 11.34 -1.12
N GLY A 31 3.29 10.51 -0.07
CA GLY A 31 3.90 10.82 1.23
C GLY A 31 5.40 11.08 1.13
N LEU A 32 6.12 10.27 0.35
CA LEU A 32 7.55 10.46 0.08
C LEU A 32 7.83 11.76 -0.69
N GLY A 33 6.99 12.09 -1.68
CA GLY A 33 7.08 13.35 -2.42
C GLY A 33 6.89 14.58 -1.53
N TRP A 34 5.97 14.50 -0.56
CA TRP A 34 5.76 15.56 0.44
C TRP A 34 6.97 15.69 1.37
N PHE A 35 7.56 14.56 1.79
CA PHE A 35 8.80 14.55 2.57
C PHE A 35 9.96 15.18 1.83
N LEU A 36 10.21 14.78 0.58
CA LEU A 36 11.28 15.34 -0.25
C LEU A 36 11.08 16.84 -0.49
N ARG A 37 9.83 17.26 -0.71
CA ARG A 37 9.51 18.68 -0.90
C ARG A 37 9.76 19.49 0.37
N ALA A 38 9.31 19.01 1.53
CA ALA A 38 9.55 19.66 2.83
C ALA A 38 11.04 19.71 3.19
N ALA A 39 11.79 18.65 2.88
CA ALA A 39 13.23 18.61 3.08
C ALA A 39 13.97 19.60 2.16
N ALA A 40 13.53 19.76 0.92
CA ALA A 40 14.13 20.68 -0.04
C ALA A 40 13.82 22.15 0.26
N SER A 41 12.63 22.48 0.78
CA SER A 41 12.29 23.86 1.14
C SER A 41 12.90 24.32 2.46
N GLY A 42 13.34 23.40 3.35
CA GLY A 42 13.83 23.72 4.69
C GLY A 42 12.76 24.28 5.64
N ASP A 43 11.58 24.59 5.10
CA ASP A 43 10.43 25.12 5.77
C ASP A 43 9.30 24.06 5.70
N HIS A 44 8.53 23.92 6.78
CA HIS A 44 7.48 22.90 6.97
C HIS A 44 7.96 21.48 7.33
N VAL A 45 8.92 21.35 8.26
CA VAL A 45 9.39 20.06 8.80
C VAL A 45 8.25 19.14 9.27
N LEU A 46 7.17 19.69 9.84
CA LEU A 46 5.98 18.92 10.23
C LEU A 46 5.32 18.18 9.05
N LEU A 47 5.22 18.83 7.88
CA LEU A 47 4.66 18.20 6.67
C LEU A 47 5.58 17.09 6.17
N GLY A 48 6.89 17.27 6.30
CA GLY A 48 7.86 16.24 5.97
C GLY A 48 7.73 15.01 6.86
N VAL A 49 7.74 15.20 8.18
CA VAL A 49 7.57 14.11 9.16
C VAL A 49 6.22 13.40 8.97
N GLY A 50 5.15 14.15 8.68
CA GLY A 50 3.85 13.58 8.34
C GLY A 50 3.90 12.71 7.07
N GLY A 51 4.53 13.21 6.00
CA GLY A 51 4.72 12.44 4.76
C GLY A 51 5.54 11.16 4.96
N LEU A 52 6.58 11.22 5.80
CA LEU A 52 7.40 10.06 6.15
C LEU A 52 6.60 9.03 6.96
N ALA A 53 5.79 9.47 7.93
CA ALA A 53 4.93 8.59 8.71
C ALA A 53 3.89 7.88 7.83
N VAL A 54 3.28 8.61 6.89
CA VAL A 54 2.33 8.04 5.91
C VAL A 54 3.03 7.03 5.00
N ALA A 55 4.23 7.33 4.51
CA ALA A 55 5.00 6.41 3.68
C ALA A 55 5.40 5.15 4.45
N ALA A 56 5.88 5.28 5.69
CA ALA A 56 6.22 4.15 6.55
C ALA A 56 4.99 3.27 6.85
N PHE A 57 3.86 3.89 7.18
CA PHE A 57 2.59 3.19 7.40
C PHE A 57 2.16 2.41 6.16
N ALA A 58 2.24 3.02 4.97
CA ALA A 58 1.91 2.36 3.73
C ALA A 58 2.83 1.16 3.43
N ILE A 59 4.13 1.28 3.69
CA ILE A 59 5.09 0.17 3.54
C ILE A 59 4.74 -0.99 4.47
N VAL A 60 4.44 -0.70 5.74
CA VAL A 60 4.04 -1.72 6.72
C VAL A 60 2.76 -2.42 6.27
N TRP A 61 1.77 -1.66 5.78
CA TRP A 61 0.51 -2.22 5.31
C TRP A 61 0.66 -3.07 4.04
N ILE A 62 1.55 -2.67 3.13
CA ILE A 62 1.89 -3.51 1.96
C ILE A 62 2.54 -4.80 2.44
N ALA A 63 3.47 -4.74 3.39
CA ALA A 63 4.15 -5.92 3.91
C ALA A 63 3.18 -6.89 4.60
N THR A 64 2.22 -6.40 5.40
CA THR A 64 1.18 -7.25 6.01
C THR A 64 0.28 -7.89 4.95
N LEU A 65 -0.15 -7.13 3.94
CA LEU A 65 -0.91 -7.65 2.81
C LEU A 65 -0.12 -8.70 2.02
N PHE A 66 1.20 -8.58 1.89
CA PHE A 66 2.01 -9.62 1.25
C PHE A 66 2.12 -10.87 2.12
N LEU A 67 2.36 -10.71 3.43
CA LEU A 67 2.52 -11.81 4.37
C LEU A 67 1.26 -12.67 4.51
N GLU A 68 0.08 -12.06 4.63
CA GLU A 68 -1.18 -12.82 4.65
C GLU A 68 -1.40 -13.56 3.33
N GLY A 69 -0.98 -12.99 2.19
CA GLY A 69 -1.13 -13.63 0.88
C GLY A 69 -0.19 -14.82 0.68
N VAL A 70 0.97 -14.82 1.37
CA VAL A 70 1.87 -15.96 1.43
C VAL A 70 1.34 -17.02 2.40
N ARG A 71 0.78 -16.60 3.55
CA ARG A 71 0.28 -17.51 4.59
C ARG A 71 -1.01 -18.25 4.21
N GLU A 72 -1.79 -17.71 3.28
CA GLU A 72 -2.98 -18.36 2.71
C GLU A 72 -2.66 -19.43 1.63
N ARG A 73 -1.40 -19.57 1.22
CA ARG A 73 -0.95 -20.63 0.28
C ARG A 73 -0.33 -21.81 1.03
#